data_AF-A0A1B7X0N5-F1
#
_entry.id   AF-A0A1B7X0N5-F1
#
_cell.length_a   1.000
_cell.length_b   1.000
_cell.length_c   1.000
_cell.angle_alpha   90.00
_cell.angle_beta   90.00
_cell.angle_gamma   90.00
#
_symmetry.space_group_name_H-M   'P 1'
#
loop_
_entity.id
_entity.type
_entity.pdbx_description
1 polymer ?
#
loop_
_entity_poly.entity_id
_entity_poly.type
_entity_poly.pdbx_seq_one_letter_code
_entity_poly.pdbx_strand_id
1 'polypeptide(L)'
;MPNANHPYTETLTFAGRVLPLKRPMAEYAARRLQAILPQIAALNAAGKSQADAAAALDTTVCTLRQWLDITGTTWVNLNRRGPYRRQK
;
A
#
# COMPACT_ATOMS: atom_id res chain seq x y z
N MET A 1 26.88 -17.51 -11.79
CA MET A 1 26.07 -16.42 -11.23
C MET A 1 25.27 -17.01 -10.09
N PRO A 2 25.45 -16.59 -8.82
CA PRO A 2 24.63 -17.16 -7.76
C PRO A 2 23.22 -16.59 -7.89
N ASN A 3 22.26 -17.46 -8.23
CA ASN A 3 20.84 -17.16 -8.14
C ASN A 3 20.55 -16.77 -6.69
N ALA A 4 20.37 -15.47 -6.45
CA ALA A 4 19.82 -14.99 -5.19
C ALA A 4 18.37 -15.48 -5.13
N ASN A 5 18.18 -16.68 -4.59
CA ASN A 5 16.88 -17.19 -4.15
C ASN A 5 16.43 -16.31 -2.99
N HIS A 6 15.99 -15.09 -3.29
CA HIS A 6 15.27 -14.29 -2.34
C HIS A 6 13.99 -15.06 -1.99
N PRO A 7 13.77 -15.43 -0.73
CA PRO A 7 12.54 -16.09 -0.37
C PRO A 7 11.37 -15.15 -0.71
N TYR A 8 10.37 -15.68 -1.40
CA TYR A 8 9.14 -14.99 -1.73
C TYR A 8 8.06 -15.42 -0.75
N THR A 9 7.22 -14.48 -0.34
CA THR A 9 6.01 -14.75 0.45
C THR A 9 4.78 -14.40 -0.37
N GLU A 10 3.72 -15.17 -0.15
CA GLU A 10 2.40 -14.97 -0.72
C GLU A 10 1.43 -14.34 0.30
N THR A 11 1.90 -14.10 1.53
CA THR A 11 1.06 -13.59 2.62
C THR A 11 1.77 -12.52 3.44
N LEU A 12 0.98 -11.64 4.06
CA LEU A 12 1.42 -10.62 5.00
C LEU A 12 0.52 -10.57 6.22
N THR A 13 1.08 -10.32 7.42
CA THR A 13 0.27 -10.17 8.63
C THR A 13 0.02 -8.70 8.94
N PHE A 14 -1.23 -8.24 8.90
CA PHE A 14 -1.61 -6.89 9.25
C PHE A 14 -2.75 -6.88 10.27
N ALA A 15 -2.61 -6.10 11.34
CA ALA A 15 -3.60 -6.01 12.43
C ALA A 15 -4.03 -7.40 12.98
N GLY A 16 -3.07 -8.32 13.11
CA GLY A 16 -3.32 -9.70 13.57
C GLY A 16 -4.00 -10.61 12.55
N ARG A 17 -4.23 -10.15 11.32
CA ARG A 17 -4.84 -10.93 10.23
C ARG A 17 -3.82 -11.24 9.15
N VAL A 18 -3.87 -12.44 8.60
CA VAL A 18 -3.10 -12.80 7.41
C VAL A 18 -3.84 -12.31 6.17
N LEU A 19 -3.20 -11.41 5.43
CA LEU A 19 -3.63 -10.88 4.14
C LEU A 19 -2.92 -11.67 3.03
N PRO A 20 -3.65 -12.32 2.12
CA PRO A 20 -3.05 -12.90 0.93
C PRO A 20 -2.60 -11.79 -0.02
N LEU A 21 -1.40 -11.93 -0.57
CA LEU A 21 -0.90 -11.06 -1.61
C LEU A 21 -1.40 -11.55 -2.95
N LYS A 22 -1.85 -10.62 -3.80
CA LYS A 22 -2.28 -10.93 -5.17
C LYS A 22 -1.14 -11.47 -6.04
N ARG A 23 0.11 -11.20 -5.67
CA ARG A 23 1.33 -11.68 -6.34
C ARG A 23 2.41 -11.98 -5.30
N PRO A 24 3.21 -13.05 -5.48
CA PRO A 24 4.34 -13.32 -4.60
C PRO A 24 5.32 -12.15 -4.62
N MET A 25 5.76 -11.75 -3.42
CA MET A 25 6.70 -10.64 -3.22
C MET A 25 7.89 -11.12 -2.40
N ALA A 26 9.08 -10.60 -2.68
CA ALA A 26 10.26 -10.91 -1.89
C ALA A 26 10.01 -10.58 -0.41
N GLU A 27 10.40 -11.48 0.51
CA GLU A 27 10.14 -11.34 1.95
C GLU A 27 10.58 -9.99 2.51
N TYR A 28 11.73 -9.49 2.07
CA TYR A 28 12.23 -8.18 2.50
C TYR A 28 11.27 -7.05 2.14
N ALA A 29 10.74 -7.04 0.92
CA ALA A 29 9.77 -6.04 0.48
C ALA A 29 8.43 -6.22 1.20
N ALA A 30 8.04 -7.47 1.45
CA ALA A 30 6.85 -7.82 2.22
C ALA A 30 6.94 -7.28 3.66
N ARG A 31 8.07 -7.49 4.36
CA ARG A 31 8.32 -6.95 5.71
C ARG A 31 8.28 -5.41 5.73
N ARG A 32 8.86 -4.75 4.72
CA ARG A 32 8.76 -3.29 4.58
C ARG A 32 7.33 -2.83 4.40
N LEU A 33 6.56 -3.50 3.54
CA LEU A 33 5.16 -3.19 3.32
C LEU A 33 4.36 -3.38 4.62
N GLN A 34 4.59 -4.47 5.34
CA GLN A 34 3.96 -4.76 6.63
C GLN A 34 4.18 -3.65 7.66
N ALA A 35 5.38 -3.07 7.71
CA ALA A 35 5.70 -1.95 8.59
C ALA A 35 4.98 -0.65 8.21
N ILE A 36 4.69 -0.45 6.92
CA ILE A 36 4.06 0.77 6.38
C ILE A 36 2.51 0.67 6.39
N LEU A 37 1.95 -0.54 6.37
CA LEU A 37 0.50 -0.77 6.35
C LEU A 37 -0.29 -0.02 7.44
N PRO A 38 0.16 0.07 8.71
CA PRO A 38 -0.55 0.85 9.73
C PRO A 38 -0.65 2.33 9.37
N GLN A 39 0.42 2.91 8.80
CA GLN A 39 0.44 4.31 8.38
C GLN A 39 -0.47 4.54 7.16
N ILE A 40 -0.47 3.61 6.19
CA ILE A 40 -1.40 3.62 5.05
C ILE A 40 -2.85 3.58 5.56
N ALA A 41 -3.16 2.70 6.51
CA ALA A 41 -4.49 2.59 7.10
C ALA A 41 -4.92 3.86 7.84
N ALA A 42 -4.02 4.46 8.63
CA ALA A 42 -4.28 5.72 9.34
C ALA A 42 -4.54 6.88 8.37
N LEU A 43 -3.76 6.99 7.29
CA LEU A 43 -3.94 8.01 6.25
C LEU A 43 -5.26 7.82 5.48
N ASN A 44 -5.63 6.56 5.19
CA ASN A 44 -6.89 6.22 4.56
C ASN A 44 -8.08 6.58 5.48
N ALA A 45 -8.00 6.24 6.77
CA ALA A 45 -9.01 6.54 7.78
C ALA A 45 -9.15 8.05 8.02
N ALA A 46 -8.04 8.81 7.97
CA ALA A 46 -8.06 10.27 8.01
C ALA A 46 -8.69 10.91 6.74
N GLY A 47 -9.06 10.10 5.75
CA GLY A 47 -9.66 10.56 4.51
C GLY A 47 -8.71 11.43 3.69
N LYS A 48 -7.40 11.17 3.77
CA LYS A 48 -6.37 11.86 2.99
C LYS A 48 -6.42 11.46 1.51
N SER A 49 -5.98 12.36 0.64
CA SER A 49 -5.84 12.06 -0.77
C SER A 49 -4.66 11.10 -1.01
N GLN A 50 -4.67 10.34 -2.10
CA GLN A 50 -3.54 9.48 -2.44
C GLN A 50 -2.24 10.28 -2.66
N ALA A 51 -2.33 11.52 -3.13
CA ALA A 51 -1.16 12.38 -3.32
C ALA A 51 -0.55 12.82 -1.99
N ASP A 52 -1.40 13.24 -1.05
CA ASP A 52 -0.98 13.66 0.29
C ASP A 52 -0.45 12.46 1.10
N ALA A 53 -1.09 11.29 0.96
CA ALA A 53 -0.61 10.05 1.55
C ALA A 53 0.73 9.59 0.96
N ALA A 54 0.92 9.71 -0.36
CA ALA A 54 2.19 9.37 -1.00
C ALA A 54 3.32 10.31 -0.54
N ALA A 55 3.04 11.61 -0.42
CA ALA A 55 3.99 12.58 0.13
C ALA A 55 4.35 12.27 1.59
N ALA A 56 3.36 11.91 2.43
CA ALA A 56 3.59 11.54 3.83
C ALA A 56 4.38 10.23 4.01
N LEU A 57 4.39 9.37 2.98
CA LEU A 57 5.11 8.10 2.95
C LEU A 57 6.44 8.19 2.18
N ASP A 58 6.84 9.39 1.77
CA ASP A 58 8.01 9.65 0.92
C ASP A 58 8.07 8.71 -0.31
N THR A 59 6.93 8.57 -0.99
CA THR A 59 6.79 7.64 -2.11
C THR A 59 5.93 8.24 -3.23
N THR A 60 5.83 7.52 -4.34
CA THR A 60 4.99 7.95 -5.46
C THR A 60 3.55 7.44 -5.32
N VAL A 61 2.60 8.18 -5.88
CA VAL A 61 1.19 7.74 -5.95
C VAL A 61 1.06 6.40 -6.69
N CYS A 62 1.90 6.15 -7.69
CA CYS A 62 1.93 4.88 -8.42
C CYS A 62 2.35 3.72 -7.52
N THR A 63 3.40 3.92 -6.71
CA THR A 63 3.87 2.93 -5.73
C THR A 63 2.79 2.65 -4.69
N LEU A 64 2.14 3.68 -4.15
CA LEU A 64 1.04 3.51 -3.20
C LEU A 64 -0.11 2.70 -3.81
N ARG A 65 -0.50 2.98 -5.06
CA ARG A 65 -1.55 2.21 -5.77
C ARG A 65 -1.15 0.76 -6.00
N GLN A 66 0.11 0.51 -6.32
CA GLN A 66 0.61 -0.83 -6.49
C GLN A 66 0.54 -1.62 -5.18
N TRP A 67 0.93 -1.01 -4.05
CA TRP A 67 0.80 -1.63 -2.74
C TRP A 67 -0.66 -1.96 -2.40
N LEU A 68 -1.58 -1.02 -2.65
CA LEU A 68 -3.02 -1.23 -2.44
C LEU A 68 -3.60 -2.36 -3.32
N ASP A 69 -3.17 -2.48 -4.58
CA ASP A 69 -3.58 -3.59 -5.46
C ASP A 69 -3.04 -4.94 -4.97
N ILE A 70 -1.79 -4.97 -4.50
CA ILE A 70 -1.15 -6.18 -3.97
C ILE A 70 -1.87 -6.65 -2.70
N THR A 71 -2.26 -5.73 -1.81
CA THR A 71 -2.88 -6.04 -0.52
C THR A 71 -4.40 -6.12 -0.57
N GLY A 72 -5.01 -5.87 -1.74
CA GLY A 72 -6.45 -5.81 -1.91
C GLY A 72 -7.14 -4.69 -1.12
N THR A 73 -6.39 -3.66 -0.70
CA THR A 73 -6.90 -2.60 0.16
C THR A 73 -7.55 -1.50 -0.67
N THR A 74 -8.83 -1.23 -0.41
CA THR A 74 -9.54 -0.14 -1.09
C THR A 74 -9.23 1.20 -0.43
N TRP A 75 -8.83 2.20 -1.23
CA TRP A 75 -8.68 3.58 -0.74
C TRP A 75 -10.05 4.25 -0.69
N VAL A 76 -10.51 4.68 0.48
CA VAL A 76 -11.87 5.20 0.64
C VAL A 76 -12.06 6.57 -0.01
N ASN A 77 -10.96 7.30 -0.26
CA ASN A 77 -11.03 8.67 -0.75
C ASN A 77 -10.28 8.89 -2.08
N LEU A 78 -10.74 8.21 -3.13
CA LEU A 78 -10.19 8.32 -4.48
C LEU A 78 -10.37 9.73 -5.10
N ASN A 79 -11.35 10.51 -4.62
CA ASN A 79 -11.82 11.76 -5.23
C ASN A 79 -11.38 13.04 -4.52
N ARG A 80 -10.61 12.98 -3.41
CA ARG A 80 -10.09 14.18 -2.74
C ARG A 80 -8.72 14.61 -3.27
N ARG A 81 -8.45 14.42 -4.56
CA ARG A 81 -7.41 15.21 -5.24
C ARG A 81 -7.97 16.63 -5.40
N GLY A 82 -7.13 17.64 -5.17
CA GLY A 82 -7.49 19.04 -5.45
C GLY A 82 -7.92 19.28 -6.91
N PRO A 83 -7.93 20.54 -7.35
CA PRO A 83 -9.01 21.32 -8.01
C PRO A 83 -10.13 20.62 -8.81
N TYR A 84 -10.05 19.33 -9.14
CA TYR A 84 -11.04 18.56 -9.91
C TYR A 84 -12.04 17.81 -9.02
N ARG A 85 -12.52 18.47 -7.97
CA ARG A 85 -13.65 17.95 -7.19
C ARG A 85 -14.87 17.99 -8.10
N ARG A 86 -15.36 16.83 -8.57
CA ARG A 86 -16.68 16.76 -9.23
C ARG A 86 -17.71 17.20 -8.19
N GLN A 87 -18.13 18.47 -8.26
CA GLN A 87 -19.33 18.94 -7.60
C GLN A 87 -20.48 18.14 -8.20
N LYS A 88 -21.22 17.44 -7.34
CA LYS A 88 -22.50 16.85 -7.70
C LYS A 88 -23.57 17.77 -7.15
#